data_AF-A0A2W6API4-F1
#
_entry.id   AF-A0A2W6API4-F1
#
_cell.length_a   1.000
_cell.length_b   1.000
_cell.length_c   1.000
_cell.angle_alpha   90.00
_cell.angle_beta   90.00
_cell.angle_gamma   90.00
#
_symmetry.space_group_name_H-M   'P 1'
#
loop_
_entity.id
_entity.type
_entity.pdbx_description
1 polymer ?
#
loop_
_entity_poly.entity_id
_entity_poly.type
_entity_poly.pdbx_seq_one_letter_code
_entity_poly.pdbx_strand_id
1 'polypeptide(L)'
;GSLVLHLTWARDALDIVLLVLFAYVGFVAPRRVGRMIVGVVGVVLFALAVAGFLVGDDAAATKDVLGLHFTTALNILDLVVGVVAILAALGTVEDPEPAPRSVLRG
;
A
#
# COMPACT_ATOMS: atom_id res chain seq x y z
N GLY A 1 -21.92 6.43 -24.13
CA GLY A 1 -22.15 6.46 -22.67
C GLY A 1 -21.06 7.29 -22.04
N SER A 2 -21.40 8.26 -21.21
CA SER A 2 -20.43 9.00 -20.41
C SER A 2 -19.89 8.05 -19.33
N LEU A 3 -18.58 7.82 -19.31
CA LEU A 3 -17.90 7.18 -18.19
C LEU A 3 -17.96 8.20 -17.04
N VAL A 4 -19.02 8.12 -16.24
CA VAL A 4 -19.11 8.91 -15.01
C VAL A 4 -18.15 8.28 -14.01
N LEU A 5 -16.94 8.84 -13.97
CA LEU A 5 -15.90 8.50 -13.01
C LEU A 5 -16.37 8.98 -11.63
N HIS A 6 -17.10 8.14 -10.90
CA HIS A 6 -17.47 8.39 -9.50
C HIS A 6 -16.25 8.15 -8.58
N LEU A 7 -15.11 8.77 -8.90
CA LEU A 7 -13.94 8.84 -8.04
C LEU A 7 -14.14 9.99 -7.07
N THR A 8 -14.18 9.67 -5.78
CA THR A 8 -14.39 10.64 -4.72
C THR A 8 -13.08 11.28 -4.31
N TRP A 9 -13.08 12.60 -4.07
CA TRP A 9 -11.88 13.40 -3.74
C TRP A 9 -11.01 12.80 -2.63
N ALA A 10 -11.61 12.13 -1.63
CA ALA A 10 -10.86 11.51 -0.55
C ALA A 10 -10.00 10.31 -1.02
N ARG A 11 -10.47 9.55 -2.02
CA ARG A 11 -9.71 8.44 -2.60
C ARG A 11 -8.54 8.94 -3.41
N ASP A 12 -8.74 9.97 -4.24
CA ASP A 12 -7.67 10.58 -5.01
C ASP A 12 -6.58 11.16 -4.09
N ALA A 13 -6.98 11.81 -2.99
CA ALA A 13 -6.03 12.30 -1.99
C ALA A 13 -5.23 11.15 -1.34
N LEU A 14 -5.91 10.05 -0.99
CA LEU A 14 -5.24 8.86 -0.45
C LEU A 14 -4.23 8.30 -1.45
N ASP A 15 -4.61 8.13 -2.72
CA ASP A 15 -3.74 7.55 -3.75
C ASP A 15 -2.53 8.46 -4.04
N ILE A 16 -2.71 9.79 -4.02
CA ILE A 16 -1.60 10.76 -4.11
C ILE A 16 -0.65 10.61 -2.92
N VAL A 17 -1.18 10.49 -1.70
CA VAL A 17 -0.36 10.28 -0.49
C VAL A 17 0.41 8.96 -0.59
N LEU A 18 -0.25 7.88 -1.02
CA LEU A 18 0.39 6.59 -1.23
C LEU A 18 1.50 6.67 -2.28
N LEU A 19 1.25 7.36 -3.40
CA LEU A 19 2.25 7.59 -4.45
C LEU A 19 3.49 8.30 -3.90
N VAL A 20 3.29 9.42 -3.19
CA VAL A 20 4.39 10.19 -2.58
C VAL A 20 5.16 9.35 -1.56
N LEU A 21 4.44 8.57 -0.75
CA LEU A 21 5.03 7.74 0.29
C LEU A 21 5.85 6.60 -0.30
N PHE A 22 5.34 5.90 -1.31
CA PHE A 22 6.09 4.85 -2.00
C PHE A 22 7.28 5.41 -2.79
N ALA A 23 7.14 6.59 -3.41
CA ALA A 23 8.28 7.28 -4.04
C ALA A 23 9.36 7.63 -3.01
N TYR A 24 8.97 8.18 -1.86
CA TYR A 24 9.91 8.45 -0.76
C TYR A 24 10.62 7.17 -0.30
N VAL A 25 9.89 6.06 -0.13
CA VAL A 25 10.48 4.77 0.26
C VAL A 25 11.45 4.23 -0.80
N GLY A 26 11.08 4.32 -2.09
CA GLY A 26 11.88 3.78 -3.18
C GLY A 26 13.18 4.55 -3.45
N PHE A 27 13.19 5.86 -3.20
CA PHE A 27 14.30 6.73 -3.61
C PHE A 27 15.08 7.37 -2.46
N VAL A 28 14.48 7.50 -1.26
CA VAL A 28 15.05 8.34 -0.20
C VAL A 28 15.16 7.59 1.13
N ALA A 29 14.16 6.81 1.52
CA ALA A 29 14.08 6.27 2.87
C ALA A 29 15.19 5.23 3.16
N PRO A 30 15.81 5.28 4.35
CA PRO A 30 16.67 4.19 4.82
C PRO A 30 15.89 2.87 4.89
N ARG A 31 16.50 1.75 4.49
CA ARG A 31 15.84 0.43 4.39
C ARG A 31 14.98 0.06 5.59
N ARG A 32 15.47 0.29 6.82
CA ARG A 32 14.73 0.01 8.07
C ARG A 32 13.44 0.83 8.17
N VAL A 33 13.51 2.12 7.83
CA VAL A 33 12.38 3.05 7.85
C VAL A 33 11.41 2.73 6.71
N GLY A 34 11.93 2.50 5.50
CA GLY A 34 11.14 2.09 4.35
C GLY A 34 10.34 0.83 4.59
N ARG A 35 10.95 -0.18 5.22
CA ARG A 35 10.29 -1.43 5.63
C ARG A 35 9.12 -1.20 6.59
N MET A 36 9.31 -0.35 7.61
CA MET A 36 8.24 0.00 8.55
C MET A 36 7.10 0.73 7.84
N ILE A 37 7.42 1.73 7.01
CA ILE A 37 6.43 2.50 6.26
C ILE A 37 5.62 1.58 5.36
N VAL A 38 6.28 0.75 4.54
CA VAL A 38 5.61 -0.18 3.63
C VAL A 38 4.76 -1.20 4.38
N GLY A 39 5.25 -1.72 5.52
CA GLY A 39 4.47 -2.63 6.35
C GLY A 39 3.20 -1.98 6.91
N VAL A 40 3.31 -0.77 7.48
CA VAL A 40 2.15 -0.03 8.01
C VAL A 40 1.14 0.28 6.90
N VAL A 41 1.62 0.80 5.77
CA VAL A 41 0.76 1.08 4.61
C VAL A 41 0.06 -0.20 4.12
N GLY A 42 0.80 -1.31 4.06
CA GLY A 42 0.24 -2.59 3.67
C GLY A 42 -0.90 -3.05 4.57
N VAL A 43 -0.74 -2.92 5.89
CA VAL A 43 -1.79 -3.22 6.88
C VAL A 43 -3.00 -2.31 6.71
N VAL A 44 -2.79 -1.01 6.48
CA VAL A 44 -3.89 -0.05 6.27
C VAL A 44 -4.68 -0.40 5.02
N LEU A 45 -4.01 -0.67 3.89
CA LEU A 45 -4.67 -1.06 2.64
C LEU A 45 -5.42 -2.39 2.78
N PHE A 46 -4.82 -3.36 3.46
CA PHE A 46 -5.50 -4.63 3.76
C PHE A 46 -6.77 -4.40 4.59
N ALA A 47 -6.71 -3.57 5.64
CA ALA A 47 -7.86 -3.25 6.46
C ALA A 47 -8.96 -2.51 5.67
N LEU A 48 -8.58 -1.56 4.81
CA LEU A 48 -9.51 -0.86 3.92
C LEU A 48 -10.20 -1.82 2.94
N ALA A 49 -9.46 -2.77 2.36
CA ALA A 49 -10.04 -3.79 1.50
C ALA A 49 -11.05 -4.66 2.24
N VAL A 50 -10.69 -5.16 3.43
CA VAL A 50 -11.59 -5.96 4.28
C VAL A 50 -12.85 -5.16 4.63
N ALA A 51 -12.70 -3.90 5.06
CA ALA A 51 -13.82 -3.03 5.35
C ALA A 51 -14.72 -2.82 4.12
N GLY A 52 -14.13 -2.57 2.95
CA GLY A 52 -14.85 -2.41 1.69
C GLY A 52 -15.62 -3.67 1.28
N PHE A 53 -15.07 -4.87 1.50
CA PHE A 53 -15.78 -6.13 1.26
C PHE A 53 -16.91 -6.37 2.28
N LEU A 54 -16.69 -6.11 3.57
CA LEU A 54 -17.70 -6.30 4.62
C LEU A 54 -18.86 -5.32 4.50
N VAL A 55 -18.61 -4.09 4.05
CA VAL A 55 -19.65 -3.06 3.85
C VAL A 55 -20.39 -3.24 2.51
N GLY A 56 -19.78 -3.94 1.55
CA GLY A 56 -20.25 -4.03 0.16
C GLY A 56 -21.31 -5.09 -0.16
N ASP A 57 -21.69 -5.97 0.78
CA ASP A 57 -22.51 -7.16 0.46
C ASP A 57 -24.03 -6.88 0.35
N ASP A 58 -24.53 -5.72 0.79
CA ASP A 58 -25.97 -5.46 0.92
C ASP A 58 -26.61 -4.47 -0.08
N ALA A 59 -25.88 -3.89 -1.04
CA ALA A 59 -26.54 -3.09 -2.09
C ALA A 59 -25.64 -2.88 -3.32
N ALA A 60 -26.12 -3.33 -4.47
CA ALA A 60 -25.57 -2.96 -5.76
C ALA A 60 -25.50 -1.43 -5.90
N ALA A 61 -24.29 -0.94 -6.19
CA ALA A 61 -23.94 0.42 -6.57
C ALA A 61 -24.09 1.49 -5.46
N THR A 62 -22.97 2.13 -5.13
CA THR A 62 -22.90 3.42 -4.44
C THR A 62 -23.24 3.45 -2.95
N LYS A 63 -22.31 2.98 -2.10
CA LYS A 63 -22.23 3.45 -0.71
C LYS A 63 -20.90 4.15 -0.50
N ASP A 64 -20.98 5.48 -0.48
CA ASP A 64 -19.92 6.39 -0.10
C ASP A 64 -19.86 6.44 1.44
N VAL A 65 -18.75 6.05 2.05
CA VAL A 65 -18.56 6.12 3.52
C VAL A 65 -17.42 7.09 3.78
N LEU A 66 -17.69 8.22 4.44
CA LEU A 66 -16.71 9.29 4.67
C LEU A 66 -16.07 9.85 3.37
N GLY A 67 -16.76 9.76 2.24
CA GLY A 67 -16.22 10.17 0.94
C GLY A 67 -15.30 9.13 0.30
N LEU A 68 -15.25 7.88 0.81
CA LEU A 68 -14.57 6.76 0.17
C LEU A 68 -15.59 5.83 -0.50
N HIS A 69 -15.41 5.65 -1.81
CA HIS A 69 -16.25 4.79 -2.61
C HIS A 69 -15.63 3.39 -2.77
N PHE A 70 -16.19 2.40 -2.09
CA PHE A 70 -15.65 1.05 -2.02
C PHE A 70 -16.16 0.16 -3.16
N THR A 71 -15.66 0.40 -4.37
CA THR A 71 -15.94 -0.52 -5.49
C THR A 71 -15.18 -1.83 -5.30
N THR A 72 -15.73 -2.94 -5.80
CA THR A 72 -15.06 -4.24 -5.77
C THR A 72 -13.65 -4.19 -6.36
N ALA A 73 -13.47 -3.45 -7.47
CA ALA A 73 -12.16 -3.30 -8.11
C ALA A 73 -11.14 -2.60 -7.20
N LEU A 74 -11.53 -1.54 -6.50
CA LEU A 74 -10.67 -0.82 -5.56
C LEU A 74 -10.34 -1.68 -4.33
N ASN A 75 -11.32 -2.42 -3.79
CA ASN A 75 -11.08 -3.33 -2.67
C ASN A 75 -10.08 -4.43 -3.05
N ILE A 76 -10.17 -4.96 -4.27
CA ILE A 76 -9.20 -5.94 -4.79
C ILE A 76 -7.81 -5.30 -4.92
N LEU A 77 -7.72 -4.09 -5.47
CA LEU A 77 -6.45 -3.37 -5.59
C LEU A 77 -5.79 -3.17 -4.22
N ASP A 78 -6.54 -2.66 -3.25
CA ASP A 78 -6.06 -2.43 -1.88
C ASP A 78 -5.64 -3.75 -1.21
N LEU A 79 -6.37 -4.84 -1.45
CA LEU A 79 -6.02 -6.16 -0.93
C LEU A 79 -4.69 -6.64 -1.50
N VAL A 80 -4.52 -6.60 -2.83
CA VAL A 80 -3.32 -7.09 -3.51
C VAL A 80 -2.11 -6.25 -3.10
N VAL A 81 -2.22 -4.93 -3.18
CA VAL A 81 -1.12 -4.01 -2.80
C VAL A 81 -0.82 -4.16 -1.31
N GLY A 82 -1.85 -4.26 -0.46
CA GLY A 82 -1.71 -4.46 0.97
C GLY A 82 -0.94 -5.72 1.33
N VAL A 83 -1.33 -6.86 0.75
CA VAL A 83 -0.65 -8.15 0.96
C VAL A 83 0.79 -8.10 0.44
N VAL A 84 1.03 -7.57 -0.77
CA VAL A 84 2.39 -7.47 -1.32
C VAL A 84 3.27 -6.57 -0.44
N ALA A 85 2.75 -5.45 0.05
CA ALA A 85 3.48 -4.55 0.94
C ALA A 85 3.81 -5.22 2.29
N ILE A 86 2.86 -5.96 2.89
CA ILE A 86 3.11 -6.73 4.12
C ILE A 86 4.20 -7.78 3.87
N LEU A 87 4.10 -8.55 2.78
CA LEU A 87 5.08 -9.57 2.43
C LEU A 87 6.45 -8.96 2.12
N ALA A 88 6.51 -7.82 1.44
CA ALA A 88 7.76 -7.10 1.19
C ALA A 88 8.38 -6.56 2.49
N ALA A 89 7.54 -6.16 3.45
CA ALA A 89 8.01 -5.70 4.75
C ALA A 89 8.52 -6.85 5.63
N LEU A 90 7.95 -8.05 5.49
CA LEU A 90 8.35 -9.26 6.24
C LEU A 90 9.52 -10.00 5.56
N GLY A 91 9.53 -10.03 4.23
CA GLY A 91 10.49 -10.75 3.40
C GLY A 91 11.76 -9.96 3.19
N THR A 92 12.62 -9.91 4.21
CA THR A 92 14.04 -9.65 3.98
C THR A 92 14.74 -10.97 3.71
N VAL A 93 15.06 -11.25 2.44
CA VAL A 93 16.26 -12.03 2.14
C VAL A 93 17.37 -11.34 2.90
N GLU A 94 17.97 -12.07 3.84
CA GLU A 94 19.00 -11.59 4.75
C GLU A 94 20.00 -10.73 4.00
N ASP A 95 20.38 -9.59 4.59
CA ASP A 95 21.41 -8.74 4.01
C ASP A 95 22.60 -9.64 3.63
N PRO A 96 23.17 -9.54 2.42
CA PRO A 96 24.46 -10.16 2.18
C PRO A 96 25.41 -9.59 3.24
N GLU A 97 25.93 -10.50 4.08
CA GLU A 97 26.95 -10.22 5.08
C GLU A 97 27.98 -9.24 4.45
N PRO A 98 28.30 -8.11 5.11
CA PRO A 98 29.31 -7.21 4.58
C PRO A 98 30.56 -8.02 4.28
N ALA A 99 31.01 -8.04 3.01
CA ALA A 99 32.18 -8.80 2.61
C ALA A 99 33.32 -8.52 3.61
N PRO A 100 33.97 -9.55 4.19
CA PRO A 100 35.00 -9.36 5.20
C PRO A 100 36.01 -8.33 4.67
N ARG A 101 36.20 -7.23 5.40
CA ARG A 101 37.21 -6.24 5.04
C ARG A 101 38.54 -6.98 4.93
N SER A 102 39.10 -7.05 3.72
CA SER A 102 40.39 -7.68 3.50
C SER A 102 41.41 -6.95 4.36
N VAL A 103 41.98 -7.69 5.32
CA VAL A 103 43.09 -7.25 6.17
C VAL A 103 44.35 -7.33 5.31
N LEU A 104 44.45 -6.45 4.32
CA LEU A 104 45.66 -6.18 3.56
C LEU A 104 45.81 -4.67 3.46
N ARG A 105 46.15 -4.05 4.60
CA ARG A 105 46.93 -2.82 4.61
C ARG A 105 48.38 -3.24 4.79
N GLY A 106 49.22 -2.78 3.86
CA GLY A 106 50.63 -3.16 3.70
C GLY A 106 51.55 -2.63 4.78
#